data_AF-A0A7W1WQ17-F1
#
_entry.id   AF-A0A7W1WQ17-F1
#
_cell.length_a   1.000
_cell.length_b   1.000
_cell.length_c   1.000
_cell.angle_alpha   90.00
_cell.angle_beta   90.00
_cell.angle_gamma   90.00
#
_symmetry.space_group_name_H-M   'P 1'
#
loop_
_entity.id
_entity.type
_entity.pdbx_description
1 polymer ?
#
loop_
_entity_poly.entity_id
_entity_poly.type
_entity_poly.pdbx_seq_one_letter_code
_entity_poly.pdbx_strand_id
1 'polypeptide(L)'
;MLKIQVEGQADQVYPLLRGLQVYPHIELITHQAEEFGEDRTAPVTCSIRFHSSRSMKMIQLRTAEGTEIHIPMLSLVEAEIKDGITIFSGTVSDIFSPERMGGKEVGEKKELDAK
;
A
#
# COMPACT_ATOMS: atom_id res chain seq x y z
N MET A 1 -6.54 -11.38 -14.98
CA MET A 1 -5.98 -12.25 -13.92
C MET A 1 -4.52 -12.48 -14.25
N LEU A 2 -3.61 -12.09 -13.34
CA LEU A 2 -2.16 -12.20 -13.57
C LEU A 2 -1.62 -13.31 -12.67
N LYS A 3 -0.98 -14.34 -13.24
CA LYS A 3 -0.34 -15.44 -12.51
C LYS A 3 1.16 -15.20 -12.50
N ILE A 4 1.77 -15.13 -11.31
CA ILE A 4 3.21 -14.99 -11.12
C ILE A 4 3.74 -16.30 -10.55
N GLN A 5 4.75 -16.87 -11.18
CA GLN A 5 5.56 -17.96 -10.65
C GLN A 5 6.88 -17.38 -10.15
N VAL A 6 7.20 -17.67 -8.90
CA VAL A 6 8.47 -17.29 -8.26
C VAL A 6 9.19 -18.59 -7.98
N GLU A 7 10.49 -18.64 -8.21
CA GLU A 7 11.34 -19.78 -7.90
C GLU A 7 12.59 -19.25 -7.21
N GLY A 8 12.99 -19.87 -6.09
CA GLY A 8 14.13 -19.41 -5.32
C GLY A 8 14.16 -20.02 -3.93
N GLN A 9 15.17 -19.62 -3.16
CA GLN A 9 15.38 -20.10 -1.79
C GLN A 9 14.29 -19.59 -0.85
N ALA A 10 13.88 -20.43 0.10
CA ALA A 10 12.79 -20.13 1.03
C ALA A 10 13.01 -18.81 1.80
N ASP A 11 14.23 -18.57 2.27
CA ASP A 11 14.63 -17.36 3.00
C ASP A 11 14.56 -16.08 2.16
N GLN A 12 14.62 -16.18 0.83
CA GLN A 12 14.48 -15.07 -0.11
C GLN A 12 13.04 -14.91 -0.61
N VAL A 13 12.33 -16.01 -0.80
CA VAL A 13 10.96 -16.01 -1.33
C VAL A 13 9.96 -15.59 -0.24
N TYR A 14 10.09 -16.03 1.00
CA TYR A 14 9.15 -15.68 2.07
C TYR A 14 9.04 -14.18 2.37
N PRO A 15 10.14 -13.40 2.45
CA PRO A 15 10.06 -11.94 2.61
C PRO A 15 9.34 -11.26 1.45
N LEU A 16 9.59 -11.69 0.21
CA LEU A 16 8.91 -11.18 -0.98
C LEU A 16 7.39 -11.43 -0.90
N LEU A 17 6.99 -12.65 -0.55
CA LEU A 17 5.57 -13.01 -0.41
C LEU A 17 4.89 -12.22 0.70
N ARG A 18 5.55 -12.03 1.85
CA ARG A 18 5.03 -11.18 2.93
C ARG A 18 4.85 -9.72 2.50
N GLY A 19 5.80 -9.19 1.73
CA GLY A 19 5.67 -7.83 1.15
C GLY A 19 4.46 -7.70 0.23
N LEU A 20 4.18 -8.72 -0.58
CA LEU A 20 3.05 -8.73 -1.51
C LEU A 20 1.69 -8.81 -0.82
N GLN A 21 1.60 -9.49 0.34
CA GLN A 21 0.38 -9.60 1.13
C GLN A 21 -0.06 -8.29 1.80
N VAL A 22 0.83 -7.30 1.90
CA VAL A 22 0.47 -5.96 2.44
C VAL A 22 -0.48 -5.22 1.49
N TYR A 23 -0.50 -5.58 0.21
CA TYR A 23 -1.30 -4.90 -0.78
C TYR A 23 -2.71 -5.50 -0.87
N PRO A 24 -3.77 -4.72 -0.60
CA PRO A 24 -5.14 -5.24 -0.55
C PRO A 24 -5.68 -5.69 -1.92
N HIS A 25 -5.01 -5.31 -3.00
CA HIS A 25 -5.36 -5.71 -4.36
C HIS A 25 -4.60 -6.97 -4.82
N ILE A 26 -3.82 -7.58 -3.93
CA ILE A 26 -3.05 -8.80 -4.18
C ILE A 26 -3.55 -9.90 -3.25
N GLU A 27 -4.12 -10.95 -3.82
CA GLU A 27 -4.50 -12.16 -3.10
C GLU A 27 -3.49 -13.28 -3.43
N LEU A 28 -2.84 -13.85 -2.42
CA LEU A 28 -1.96 -15.00 -2.61
C LEU A 28 -2.81 -16.28 -2.57
N ILE A 29 -2.96 -16.98 -3.70
CA ILE A 29 -3.92 -18.08 -3.84
C ILE A 29 -3.34 -19.42 -3.37
N THR A 30 -2.03 -19.68 -3.49
CA THR A 30 -1.46 -20.97 -3.05
C THR A 30 0.05 -20.95 -2.89
N HIS A 31 0.53 -21.78 -1.95
CA HIS A 31 1.93 -22.04 -1.62
C HIS A 31 2.13 -23.57 -1.68
N GLN A 32 2.68 -24.09 -2.78
CA GLN A 32 3.23 -25.45 -2.80
C GLN A 32 4.73 -25.30 -2.53
N ALA A 33 5.14 -25.56 -1.28
CA ALA A 33 6.52 -25.93 -1.04
C ALA A 33 6.62 -27.39 -1.45
N GLU A 34 7.32 -27.67 -2.54
CA GLU A 34 7.83 -29.02 -2.76
C GLU A 34 8.71 -29.38 -1.55
N GLU A 35 8.60 -30.62 -1.08
CA GLU A 35 9.25 -31.08 0.15
C GLU A 35 10.72 -30.67 0.19
N PHE A 36 11.15 -30.13 1.34
CA PHE A 36 12.53 -29.70 1.55
C PHE A 36 13.47 -30.89 1.30
N GLY A 37 14.20 -30.87 0.18
CA GLY A 37 15.37 -31.71 -0.01
C GLY A 37 16.44 -31.39 1.05
N GLU A 38 17.34 -32.34 1.30
CA GLU A 38 18.39 -32.28 2.35
C GLU A 38 19.22 -30.98 2.34
N ASP A 39 19.27 -30.27 1.20
CA ASP A 39 20.01 -29.01 1.01
C ASP A 39 19.26 -27.73 1.44
N ARG A 40 18.06 -27.82 2.04
CA ARG A 40 17.21 -26.67 2.41
C ARG A 40 16.83 -25.75 1.24
N THR A 41 17.10 -26.15 0.02
CA THR A 41 16.85 -25.39 -1.20
C THR A 41 15.63 -25.90 -1.94
N ALA A 42 14.44 -25.64 -1.40
CA ALA A 42 13.19 -26.00 -2.08
C ALA A 42 12.70 -24.84 -2.97
N PRO A 43 12.41 -25.07 -4.26
CA PRO A 43 11.75 -24.07 -5.11
C PRO A 43 10.31 -23.85 -4.63
N VAL A 44 9.98 -22.62 -4.22
CA VAL A 44 8.64 -22.27 -3.75
C VAL A 44 7.81 -21.71 -4.88
N THR A 45 6.92 -22.52 -5.47
CA THR A 45 5.98 -22.02 -6.49
C THR A 45 4.77 -21.36 -5.85
N CYS A 46 4.58 -20.07 -6.14
CA CYS A 46 3.42 -19.30 -5.69
C CYS A 46 2.48 -18.97 -6.85
N SER A 47 1.21 -18.71 -6.54
CA SER A 47 0.25 -18.14 -7.48
C SER A 47 -0.45 -16.95 -6.85
N ILE A 48 -0.42 -15.82 -7.55
CA ILE A 48 -1.01 -14.56 -7.11
C ILE A 48 -2.24 -14.26 -7.95
N ARG A 49 -3.27 -13.66 -7.36
CA ARG A 49 -4.38 -13.01 -8.05
C ARG A 49 -4.32 -11.52 -7.80
N PHE A 50 -4.10 -10.78 -8.88
CA PHE A 50 -4.23 -9.33 -8.87
C PHE A 50 -5.70 -8.95 -9.11
N HIS A 51 -6.30 -8.32 -8.11
CA HIS A 51 -7.62 -7.69 -8.22
C HIS A 51 -7.42 -6.30 -8.80
N SER A 52 -7.66 -6.16 -10.11
CA SER A 52 -7.43 -4.90 -10.84
C SER A 52 -8.38 -3.77 -10.47
N SER A 53 -9.35 -4.02 -9.58
CA SER A 53 -10.09 -2.96 -8.95
C SER A 53 -9.16 -2.23 -7.98
N ARG A 54 -8.44 -1.23 -8.50
CA ARG A 54 -8.18 -0.03 -7.71
C ARG A 54 -9.55 0.50 -7.31
N SER A 55 -10.10 0.01 -6.20
CA SER A 55 -11.41 0.44 -5.74
C SER A 55 -11.24 1.86 -5.26
N MET A 56 -11.49 2.82 -6.15
CA MET A 56 -11.72 4.18 -5.72
C MET A 56 -12.94 4.12 -4.81
N LYS A 57 -12.76 4.48 -3.55
CA LYS A 57 -13.82 4.59 -2.57
C LYS A 57 -13.97 6.06 -2.18
N MET A 58 -15.19 6.45 -1.81
CA MET A 58 -15.50 7.81 -1.41
C MET A 58 -15.70 7.84 0.10
N ILE A 59 -14.91 8.63 0.82
CA ILE A 59 -15.20 8.96 2.20
C ILE A 59 -16.15 10.16 2.18
N GLN A 60 -17.29 10.05 2.87
CA GLN A 60 -18.23 11.14 3.05
C GLN A 60 -18.19 11.58 4.51
N LEU A 61 -17.73 12.80 4.74
CA LEU A 61 -17.72 13.41 6.07
C LEU A 61 -18.82 14.48 6.11
N ARG A 62 -19.70 14.40 7.10
CA ARG A 62 -20.68 15.45 7.38
C ARG A 62 -20.20 16.26 8.57
N THR A 63 -20.01 17.55 8.37
CA THR A 63 -19.63 18.49 9.43
C THR A 63 -20.83 18.79 10.34
N ALA A 64 -20.58 19.36 11.53
CA ALA A 64 -21.63 19.80 12.45
C ALA A 64 -22.55 20.88 11.82
N GLU A 65 -22.05 21.62 10.84
CA GLU A 65 -22.76 22.66 10.11
C GLU A 65 -23.59 22.10 8.94
N GLY A 66 -23.55 20.78 8.72
CA GLY A 66 -24.29 20.10 7.66
C GLY A 66 -23.58 20.06 6.30
N THR A 67 -22.41 20.67 6.17
CA THR A 67 -21.58 20.55 4.96
C THR A 67 -21.08 19.13 4.77
N GLU A 68 -21.19 18.60 3.56
CA GLU A 68 -20.62 17.32 3.17
C GLU A 68 -19.28 17.51 2.46
N ILE A 69 -18.28 16.75 2.91
CA ILE A 69 -16.95 16.69 2.32
C ILE A 69 -16.78 15.30 1.74
N HIS A 70 -16.48 15.22 0.44
CA HIS A 70 -16.28 13.97 -0.28
C HIS A 70 -14.80 13.82 -0.63
N ILE A 71 -14.16 12.77 -0.14
CA ILE A 71 -12.72 12.51 -0.34
C ILE A 71 -12.55 11.24 -1.18
N PRO A 72 -12.13 11.36 -2.46
CA PRO A 72 -11.77 10.20 -3.28
C PRO A 72 -10.48 9.57 -2.78
N MET A 73 -10.57 8.29 -2.40
CA MET A 73 -9.46 7.52 -1.87
C MET A 73 -9.18 6.31 -2.76
N LEU A 74 -7.93 6.18 -3.21
CA LEU A 74 -7.43 4.97 -3.85
C LEU A 74 -6.90 4.00 -2.79
N SER A 75 -7.21 2.70 -2.95
CA SER A 75 -6.74 1.64 -2.04
C SER A 75 -7.10 1.92 -0.57
N LEU A 76 -8.31 2.42 -0.34
CA LEU A 76 -8.82 2.73 1.00
C LEU A 76 -8.89 1.47 1.89
N VAL A 77 -8.19 1.53 3.01
CA VAL A 77 -8.25 0.62 4.15
C VAL A 77 -8.97 1.33 5.28
N GLU A 78 -9.86 0.59 5.95
CA GLU A 78 -10.63 1.04 7.10
C GLU A 78 -10.32 0.12 8.29
N ALA A 79 -9.99 0.70 9.44
CA ALA A 79 -9.73 -0.05 10.66
C ALA A 79 -10.36 0.66 11.86
N GLU A 80 -11.19 -0.07 12.61
CA GLU A 80 -11.67 0.37 13.91
C GLU A 80 -10.63 0.01 14.97
N ILE A 81 -10.22 0.98 15.79
CA ILE A 81 -9.20 0.75 16.82
C ILE A 81 -9.84 0.60 18.20
N LYS A 82 -10.71 1.54 18.60
CA LYS A 82 -11.42 1.56 19.89
C LYS A 82 -12.42 2.72 19.95
N ASP A 83 -13.47 2.57 20.75
CA ASP A 83 -14.38 3.65 21.17
C ASP A 83 -14.95 4.49 20.00
N GLY A 84 -15.40 3.82 18.93
CA GLY A 84 -15.98 4.48 17.76
C GLY A 84 -14.99 5.27 16.90
N ILE A 85 -13.68 5.10 17.13
CA ILE A 85 -12.62 5.71 16.32
C ILE A 85 -12.27 4.77 15.17
N THR A 86 -12.60 5.22 13.96
CA THR A 86 -12.24 4.56 12.71
C THR A 86 -11.10 5.30 12.02
N ILE A 87 -10.02 4.60 11.70
CA ILE A 87 -8.95 5.10 10.83
C ILE A 87 -9.25 4.72 9.39
N PHE A 88 -9.16 5.71 8.51
CA PHE A 88 -9.16 5.55 7.08
C PHE A 88 -7.76 5.84 6.53
N SER A 89 -7.19 4.91 5.76
CA SER A 89 -5.87 5.05 5.15
C SER A 89 -5.94 4.72 3.66
N GLY A 90 -5.30 5.53 2.83
CA GLY A 90 -5.28 5.33 1.38
C GLY A 90 -4.50 6.44 0.68
N THR A 91 -4.49 6.43 -0.66
CA THR A 91 -3.82 7.45 -1.46
C THR A 91 -4.83 8.44 -2.02
N VAL A 92 -4.57 9.73 -1.87
CA VAL A 92 -5.27 10.82 -2.56
C VAL A 92 -4.33 11.40 -3.60
N SER A 93 -4.84 11.61 -4.80
CA SER A 93 -4.12 12.33 -5.86
C SER A 93 -4.93 13.57 -6.21
N ASP A 94 -4.32 14.74 -6.05
CA ASP A 94 -4.86 15.97 -6.59
C ASP A 94 -4.27 16.18 -7.99
N ILE A 95 -5.11 15.97 -9.00
CA ILE A 95 -4.73 16.11 -10.42
C ILE A 95 -4.47 17.56 -10.83
N PHE A 96 -4.82 18.53 -9.98
CA PHE A 96 -4.57 19.95 -10.19
C PHE A 96 -3.42 20.48 -9.33
N SER A 97 -2.78 19.63 -8.51
CA SER A 97 -1.60 20.03 -7.76
C SER A 97 -0.37 20.00 -8.68
N PRO A 98 0.35 21.12 -8.87
CA PRO A 98 1.58 21.10 -9.64
C PRO A 98 2.59 20.20 -8.92
N GLU A 99 3.04 19.15 -9.60
CA GLU A 99 4.02 18.19 -9.06
C GLU A 99 5.24 18.94 -8.47
N ARG A 100 5.43 18.88 -7.15
CA ARG A 100 6.77 19.00 -6.58
C ARG A 100 7.50 17.68 -6.76
N MET A 101 7.82 17.36 -8.02
CA MET A 101 8.85 16.39 -8.34
C MET A 101 10.19 16.94 -7.84
N GLY A 102 10.80 16.27 -6.86
CA GLY A 102 12.19 16.50 -6.47
C GLY A 102 12.42 17.28 -5.18
N GLY A 103 12.19 16.64 -4.04
CA GLY A 103 12.79 17.08 -2.78
C GLY A 103 14.28 16.76 -2.75
N LYS A 104 15.12 17.74 -3.05
CA LYS A 104 16.43 17.94 -2.41
C LYS A 104 16.93 19.36 -2.67
N GLU A 105 16.93 20.15 -1.60
CA GLU A 105 17.93 21.16 -1.21
C GLU A 105 17.48 21.66 0.17
N VAL A 106 17.94 21.01 1.24
CA VAL A 106 19.08 21.43 2.09
C VAL A 106 19.07 22.95 2.29
N GLY A 107 18.74 23.36 3.50
CA GLY A 107 18.45 24.73 3.84
C GLY A 107 19.63 25.68 3.69
N GLU A 108 19.31 26.93 3.33
CA GLU A 108 20.06 28.09 3.78
C GLU A 108 19.19 28.85 4.79
N LYS A 109 19.66 28.90 6.05
CA LYS A 109 19.34 30.01 6.93
C LYS A 109 19.95 31.26 6.30
N LYS A 110 19.15 32.30 6.06
CA LYS A 110 19.68 33.67 6.02
C LYS A 110 18.98 34.53 7.05
N GLU A 111 19.84 35.14 7.85
CA GLU A 111 19.57 35.98 9.00
C GLU A 111 18.60 37.11 8.67
N LEU A 112 17.78 37.42 9.67
CA LEU A 112 17.12 38.70 9.79
C LEU A 112 18.20 39.76 10.00
N ASP A 113 18.27 40.74 9.10
CA ASP A 113 18.75 42.06 9.48
C ASP A 113 17.61 43.06 9.29
N ALA A 114 17.10 43.50 10.44
CA ALA A 114 16.28 44.67 10.59
C ALA A 114 17.19 45.90 10.64
N LYS A 115 17.00 46.85 9.72
CA LYS A 115 16.98 48.30 9.98
C LYS A 115 16.61 49.10 8.74
#